data_AF-A0A3M7G208-F1
#
_entry.id   AF-A0A3M7G208-F1
#
_cell.length_a   1.000
_cell.length_b   1.000
_cell.length_c   1.000
_cell.angle_alpha   90.00
_cell.angle_beta   90.00
_cell.angle_gamma   90.00
#
_symmetry.space_group_name_H-M   'P 1'
#
loop_
_entity.id
_entity.type
_entity.pdbx_description
1 polymer ?
#
loop_
_entity_poly.entity_id
_entity_poly.type
_entity_poly.pdbx_seq_one_letter_code
_entity_poly.pdbx_strand_id
1 'polypeptide(L)'
;MPSKDTRSEPPSYEGPPEDEEHLPLYGGFEHEQVDQNALPVSKASPDEVRQFIIHVLVSRRQLPTDHARRVAARWTIGYGLELRTYSPSMYLELFGSEDGWILYKEVKLMMHAESKKKPINRYGPVH
;
A
#
# COMPACT_ATOMS: atom_id res chain seq x y z
N MET A 1 13.28 17.04 71.25
CA MET A 1 12.58 15.96 71.97
C MET A 1 11.34 16.56 72.63
N PRO A 2 10.18 15.87 72.77
CA PRO A 2 9.59 14.74 72.00
C PRO A 2 8.06 14.95 71.66
N SER A 3 7.55 14.12 70.73
CA SER A 3 6.19 13.52 70.57
C SER A 3 4.91 14.41 70.56
N LYS A 4 3.84 14.18 69.77
CA LYS A 4 3.18 12.91 69.42
C LYS A 4 2.12 13.11 68.30
N ASP A 5 2.17 12.23 67.30
CA ASP A 5 1.13 11.63 66.45
C ASP A 5 -0.27 12.27 66.29
N THR A 6 -0.69 12.49 65.03
CA THR A 6 -1.90 11.81 64.52
C THR A 6 -1.87 11.70 62.99
N ARG A 7 -1.81 10.44 62.56
CA ARG A 7 -2.00 9.89 61.22
C ARG A 7 -3.41 10.15 60.72
N SER A 8 -3.56 10.47 59.43
CA SER A 8 -4.77 10.23 58.63
C SER A 8 -4.37 10.15 57.16
N GLU A 9 -4.10 8.93 56.71
CA GLU A 9 -3.98 8.58 55.29
C GLU A 9 -5.35 8.74 54.61
N PRO A 10 -5.43 9.28 53.38
CA PRO A 10 -6.58 9.02 52.52
C PRO A 10 -6.52 7.56 52.03
N PRO A 11 -7.67 6.91 51.80
CA PRO A 11 -7.74 5.50 51.48
C PRO A 11 -7.02 5.21 50.16
N SER A 12 -6.09 4.25 50.21
CA SER A 12 -5.52 3.60 49.05
C SER A 12 -6.67 2.96 48.26
N TYR A 13 -6.95 3.50 47.08
CA TYR A 13 -7.77 2.80 46.10
C TYR A 13 -6.94 1.61 45.62
N GLU A 14 -7.18 0.43 46.19
CA GLU A 14 -6.84 -0.82 45.51
C GLU A 14 -7.67 -0.85 44.23
N GLY A 15 -7.03 -0.44 43.12
CA GLY A 15 -7.50 -0.78 41.79
C GLY A 15 -7.55 -2.30 41.68
N PRO A 16 -8.55 -2.86 40.96
CA PRO A 16 -8.63 -4.29 40.72
C PRO A 16 -7.30 -4.80 40.13
N PRO A 17 -6.92 -6.08 40.36
CA PRO A 17 -5.76 -6.64 39.70
C PRO A 17 -5.89 -6.37 38.22
N GLU A 18 -4.89 -5.70 37.67
CA GLU A 18 -4.65 -5.61 36.24
C GLU A 18 -4.28 -7.03 35.81
N ASP A 19 -5.31 -7.88 35.73
CA ASP A 19 -5.35 -8.94 34.76
C ASP A 19 -5.29 -8.19 33.43
N GLU A 20 -4.07 -7.83 33.03
CA GLU A 20 -3.71 -7.45 31.68
C GLU A 20 -4.10 -8.66 30.84
N GLU A 21 -5.38 -8.70 30.47
CA GLU A 21 -5.91 -9.44 29.37
C GLU A 21 -5.04 -9.00 28.20
N HIS A 22 -3.96 -9.75 27.98
CA HIS A 22 -3.21 -9.82 26.75
C HIS A 22 -4.21 -10.30 25.71
N LEU A 23 -5.05 -9.36 25.28
CA LEU A 23 -5.87 -9.49 24.10
C LEU A 23 -4.89 -9.95 23.03
N PRO A 24 -5.12 -11.11 22.40
CA PRO A 24 -4.28 -11.52 21.30
C PRO A 24 -4.35 -10.38 20.29
N LEU A 25 -3.22 -9.67 20.11
CA LEU A 25 -3.06 -8.69 19.06
C LEU A 25 -3.46 -9.44 17.79
N TYR A 26 -4.64 -9.09 17.29
CA TYR A 26 -5.36 -9.92 16.34
C TYR A 26 -4.40 -10.31 15.23
N GLY A 27 -4.33 -11.63 15.02
CA GLY A 27 -3.25 -12.34 14.37
C GLY A 27 -2.72 -11.62 13.14
N GLY A 28 -1.40 -11.72 12.99
CA GLY A 28 -0.65 -11.15 11.88
C GLY A 28 -1.43 -11.19 10.59
N PHE A 29 -1.84 -10.01 10.13
CA PHE A 29 -1.76 -9.78 8.71
C PHE A 29 -0.26 -9.79 8.44
N GLU A 30 0.27 -10.96 8.09
CA GLU A 30 1.28 -11.00 7.05
C GLU A 30 0.64 -10.24 5.87
N HIS A 31 0.76 -8.91 5.89
CA HIS A 31 0.70 -8.15 4.67
C HIS A 31 1.84 -8.75 3.88
N GLU A 32 1.53 -9.73 3.02
CA GLU A 32 2.42 -10.19 1.96
C GLU A 32 3.13 -8.93 1.50
N GLN A 33 4.44 -8.85 1.72
CA GLN A 33 5.20 -7.66 1.39
C GLN A 33 5.04 -7.48 -0.11
N VAL A 34 4.03 -6.70 -0.50
CA VAL A 34 3.73 -6.42 -1.89
C VAL A 34 4.96 -5.66 -2.34
N ASP A 35 5.73 -6.25 -3.25
CA ASP A 35 6.84 -5.54 -3.87
C ASP A 35 6.25 -4.30 -4.54
N GLN A 36 6.38 -3.15 -3.87
CA GLN A 36 5.82 -1.89 -4.34
C GLN A 36 6.50 -1.45 -5.64
N ASN A 37 7.66 -2.05 -5.98
CA ASN A 37 8.35 -1.86 -7.25
C ASN A 37 7.86 -2.80 -8.36
N ALA A 38 6.96 -3.73 -8.07
CA ALA A 38 6.31 -4.59 -9.05
C ALA A 38 4.97 -4.02 -9.50
N LEU A 39 4.53 -4.41 -10.70
CA LEU A 39 3.26 -3.95 -11.24
C LEU A 39 2.10 -4.74 -10.59
N PRO A 40 1.04 -4.09 -10.08
CA PRO A 40 -0.06 -4.76 -9.37
C PRO A 40 -0.68 -5.87 -10.20
N VAL A 41 -0.74 -7.08 -9.65
CA VAL A 41 -1.36 -8.26 -10.29
C VAL A 41 -2.80 -7.97 -10.71
N SER A 42 -3.32 -8.71 -11.69
CA SER A 42 -4.66 -8.44 -12.24
C SER A 42 -5.78 -8.39 -11.19
N LYS A 43 -5.65 -9.17 -10.11
CA LYS A 43 -6.61 -9.23 -8.99
C LYS A 43 -6.38 -8.19 -7.88
N ALA A 44 -5.37 -7.32 -8.02
CA ALA A 44 -5.08 -6.29 -7.03
C ALA A 44 -6.28 -5.36 -6.87
N SER A 45 -6.66 -5.12 -5.62
CA SER A 45 -7.77 -4.25 -5.24
C SER A 45 -7.54 -2.79 -5.66
N PRO A 46 -8.60 -1.97 -5.75
CA PRO A 46 -8.45 -0.55 -6.04
C PRO A 46 -7.52 0.18 -5.07
N ASP A 47 -7.49 -0.23 -3.80
CA ASP A 47 -6.62 0.38 -2.80
C ASP A 47 -5.14 0.06 -3.03
N GLU A 48 -4.82 -1.20 -3.31
CA GLU A 48 -3.46 -1.61 -3.68
C GLU A 48 -2.98 -0.88 -4.94
N VAL A 49 -3.87 -0.67 -5.92
CA VAL A 49 -3.54 0.11 -7.11
C VAL A 49 -3.26 1.58 -6.77
N ARG A 50 -4.03 2.19 -5.86
CA ARG A 50 -3.75 3.56 -5.40
C ARG A 50 -2.40 3.68 -4.70
N GLN A 51 -2.07 2.74 -3.82
CA GLN A 51 -0.76 2.71 -3.15
C GLN A 51 0.38 2.59 -4.18
N PHE A 52 0.21 1.71 -5.17
CA PHE A 52 1.16 1.60 -6.27
C PHE A 52 1.33 2.91 -7.06
N ILE A 53 0.23 3.59 -7.41
CA ILE A 53 0.27 4.87 -8.13
C ILE A 53 1.03 5.92 -7.31
N ILE A 54 0.76 6.02 -6.00
CA ILE A 54 1.47 6.93 -5.10
C ILE A 54 2.96 6.61 -5.12
N HIS A 55 3.31 5.34 -4.94
CA HIS A 55 4.70 4.88 -4.93
C HIS A 55 5.42 5.24 -6.23
N VAL A 56 4.82 5.00 -7.40
CA VAL A 56 5.40 5.34 -8.70
C VAL A 56 5.68 6.84 -8.83
N LEU A 57 4.71 7.68 -8.48
CA LEU A 57 4.84 9.13 -8.60
C LEU A 57 5.89 9.70 -7.63
N VAL A 58 5.97 9.18 -6.40
CA VAL A 58 6.96 9.63 -5.42
C VAL A 58 8.34 9.08 -5.74
N SER A 59 8.51 7.77 -5.90
CA SER A 59 9.84 7.15 -6.02
C SER A 59 10.50 7.41 -7.39
N ARG A 60 9.73 7.33 -8.49
CA ARG A 60 10.30 7.37 -9.85
C ARG A 60 10.27 8.77 -10.45
N ARG A 61 9.35 9.62 -10.01
CA ARG A 61 9.19 11.00 -10.51
C ARG A 61 9.50 12.07 -9.47
N GLN A 62 9.81 11.70 -8.22
CA GLN A 62 10.10 12.63 -7.13
C GLN A 62 9.00 13.68 -6.92
N LEU A 63 7.74 13.33 -7.21
CA LEU A 63 6.62 14.23 -6.99
C LEU A 63 6.29 14.33 -5.49
N PRO A 64 5.76 15.48 -5.03
CA PRO A 64 5.31 15.62 -3.65
C PRO A 64 4.24 14.58 -3.30
N THR A 65 4.34 13.98 -2.12
CA THR A 65 3.43 12.92 -1.65
C THR A 65 1.96 13.35 -1.70
N ASP A 66 1.65 14.61 -1.36
CA ASP A 66 0.27 15.10 -1.38
C ASP A 66 -0.29 15.23 -2.80
N HIS A 67 0.56 15.57 -3.78
CA HIS A 67 0.18 15.55 -5.19
C HIS A 67 -0.10 14.11 -5.63
N ALA A 68 0.81 13.19 -5.34
CA ALA A 68 0.67 11.78 -5.68
C ALA A 68 -0.62 11.16 -5.09
N ARG A 69 -0.95 11.49 -3.84
CA ARG A 69 -2.20 11.06 -3.18
C ARG A 69 -3.45 11.58 -3.90
N ARG A 70 -3.47 12.86 -4.30
CA ARG A 70 -4.59 13.44 -5.06
C ARG A 70 -4.76 12.77 -6.41
N VAL A 71 -3.67 12.51 -7.12
CA VAL A 71 -3.70 11.81 -8.41
C VAL A 71 -4.23 10.39 -8.22
N ALA A 72 -3.68 9.65 -7.26
CA ALA A 72 -4.11 8.27 -6.97
C ALA A 72 -5.58 8.19 -6.55
N ALA A 73 -6.10 9.17 -5.79
CA ALA A 73 -7.50 9.21 -5.37
C ALA A 73 -8.49 9.23 -6.55
N ARG A 74 -8.05 9.61 -7.76
CA ARG A 74 -8.88 9.54 -8.99
C ARG A 74 -9.11 8.11 -9.47
N TRP A 75 -8.34 7.14 -8.97
CA TRP A 75 -8.57 5.73 -9.20
C TRP A 75 -9.57 5.17 -8.18
N THR A 76 -10.82 5.00 -8.62
CA THR A 76 -11.95 4.71 -7.72
C THR A 76 -12.29 3.23 -7.66
N ILE A 77 -12.55 2.60 -8.82
CA ILE A 77 -13.13 1.24 -8.91
C ILE A 77 -12.25 0.22 -9.60
N GLY A 78 -11.24 0.64 -10.37
CA GLY A 78 -10.44 -0.28 -11.19
C GLY A 78 -9.57 -1.20 -10.33
N TYR A 79 -9.41 -2.44 -10.77
CA TYR A 79 -8.45 -3.39 -10.23
C TYR A 79 -7.13 -3.31 -10.99
N GLY A 80 -6.15 -4.11 -10.58
CA GLY A 80 -4.87 -4.21 -11.29
C GLY A 80 -5.03 -4.64 -12.76
N LEU A 81 -6.11 -5.34 -13.11
CA LEU A 81 -6.42 -5.69 -14.49
C LEU A 81 -6.66 -4.44 -15.35
N GLU A 82 -7.50 -3.52 -14.89
CA GLU A 82 -7.80 -2.26 -15.58
C GLU A 82 -6.53 -1.42 -15.74
N LEU A 83 -5.70 -1.34 -14.69
CA LEU A 83 -4.40 -0.67 -14.75
C LEU A 83 -3.52 -1.25 -15.89
N ARG A 84 -3.50 -2.57 -16.08
CA ARG A 84 -2.68 -3.20 -17.13
C ARG A 84 -3.24 -3.01 -18.54
N THR A 85 -4.57 -2.96 -18.66
CA THR A 85 -5.28 -3.08 -19.94
C THR A 85 -5.77 -1.76 -20.52
N TYR A 86 -6.00 -0.73 -19.69
CA TYR A 86 -6.48 0.57 -20.13
C TYR A 86 -5.59 1.20 -21.21
N SER A 87 -6.25 1.88 -22.15
CA SER A 87 -5.64 2.63 -23.24
C SER A 87 -5.02 3.94 -22.71
N PRO A 88 -4.12 4.59 -23.46
CA PRO A 88 -3.61 5.91 -23.09
C PRO A 88 -4.73 6.91 -22.80
N SER A 89 -5.78 6.94 -23.63
CA SER A 89 -6.90 7.87 -23.49
C SER A 89 -7.61 7.73 -22.13
N MET A 90 -7.80 6.50 -21.63
CA MET A 90 -8.39 6.27 -20.30
C MET A 90 -7.53 6.87 -19.18
N TYR A 91 -6.20 6.78 -19.28
CA TYR A 91 -5.31 7.41 -18.31
C TYR A 91 -5.41 8.94 -18.35
N LEU A 92 -5.48 9.53 -19.54
CA LEU A 92 -5.63 10.98 -19.69
C LEU A 92 -6.98 11.47 -19.14
N GLU A 93 -8.04 10.70 -19.34
CA GLU A 93 -9.37 11.03 -18.82
C GLU A 93 -9.42 10.97 -17.29
N LEU A 94 -8.85 9.92 -16.68
CA LEU A 94 -8.86 9.75 -15.22
C LEU A 94 -7.93 10.72 -14.50
N PHE A 95 -6.73 10.93 -15.02
CA PHE A 95 -5.66 11.62 -14.31
C PHE A 95 -5.31 12.99 -14.90
N GLY A 96 -5.87 13.36 -16.05
CA GLY A 96 -5.48 14.56 -16.79
C GLY A 96 -4.27 14.31 -17.69
N SER A 97 -3.97 15.30 -18.55
CA SER A 97 -3.00 15.14 -19.63
C SER A 97 -1.58 14.80 -19.17
N GLU A 98 -1.09 15.47 -18.13
CA GLU A 98 0.29 15.30 -17.65
C GLU A 98 0.45 14.03 -16.81
N ASP A 99 -0.25 13.95 -15.68
CA ASP A 99 -0.17 12.83 -14.76
C ASP A 99 -0.59 11.51 -15.43
N GLY A 100 -1.64 11.53 -16.27
CA GLY A 100 -2.11 10.36 -17.00
C GLY A 100 -1.07 9.84 -18.00
N TRP A 101 -0.42 10.73 -18.75
CA TRP A 101 0.62 10.32 -19.69
C TRP A 101 1.84 9.74 -18.97
N ILE A 102 2.23 10.33 -17.84
CA ILE A 102 3.33 9.83 -17.02
C ILE A 102 3.02 8.42 -16.50
N LEU A 103 1.84 8.22 -15.92
CA LEU A 103 1.42 6.93 -15.36
C LEU A 103 1.34 5.84 -16.44
N TYR A 104 0.74 6.14 -17.59
CA TYR A 104 0.65 5.18 -18.69
C TYR A 104 2.05 4.69 -19.12
N LYS A 105 3.00 5.61 -19.32
CA LYS A 105 4.37 5.26 -19.70
C LYS A 105 5.05 4.37 -18.66
N GLU A 106 4.90 4.70 -17.38
CA GLU A 106 5.51 3.92 -16.29
C GLU A 106 4.95 2.49 -16.24
N VAL A 107 3.62 2.36 -16.32
CA VAL A 107 2.96 1.05 -16.34
C VAL A 107 3.43 0.22 -17.53
N LYS A 108 3.46 0.77 -18.74
CA LYS A 108 3.93 0.02 -19.93
C LYS A 108 5.41 -0.36 -19.82
N LEU A 109 6.25 0.54 -19.32
CA LEU A 109 7.67 0.23 -19.09
C LEU A 109 7.84 -0.97 -18.14
N MET A 110 7.06 -1.01 -17.05
CA MET A 110 7.07 -2.12 -16.10
C MET A 110 6.55 -3.43 -16.73
N MET A 111 5.46 -3.38 -17.49
CA MET A 111 4.92 -4.57 -18.21
C MET A 111 5.96 -5.17 -19.19
N HIS A 112 6.67 -4.30 -19.91
CA HIS A 112 7.73 -4.74 -20.81
C HIS A 112 8.91 -5.36 -20.04
N ALA A 113 9.27 -4.80 -18.88
CA ALA A 113 10.31 -5.37 -18.01
C ALA A 113 9.91 -6.75 -17.46
N GLU A 114 8.65 -6.94 -17.04
CA GLU A 114 8.13 -8.24 -16.59
C GLU A 114 8.19 -9.30 -17.70
N SER A 115 7.83 -8.92 -18.92
CA SER A 115 7.80 -9.84 -20.06
C SER A 115 9.19 -10.34 -20.45
N LYS A 116 10.22 -9.49 -20.31
CA LYS A 116 11.63 -9.87 -20.55
C LYS A 116 12.21 -10.81 -19.49
N LYS A 117 11.67 -10.78 -18.26
CA LYS A 117 12.12 -11.62 -17.15
C LYS A 117 11.56 -13.04 -17.21
N LYS A 118 10.50 -13.30 -17.99
CA LYS A 118 9.97 -14.65 -18.15
C LYS A 118 10.90 -15.46 -19.06
N PRO A 119 11.54 -16.55 -18.58
CA PRO A 119 12.31 -17.42 -19.46
C PRO A 119 11.36 -17.96 -20.53
N ILE A 120 11.74 -17.75 -21.79
CA ILE A 120 11.06 -18.34 -22.93
C ILE A 120 11.24 -19.86 -22.77
N ASN A 121 10.24 -20.56 -22.21
CA ASN A 121 10.19 -22.02 -22.23
C ASN A 121 9.96 -22.47 -23.69
N ARG A 122 11.04 -22.47 -24.47
CA ARG A 122 11.14 -23.15 -25.76
C ARG A 122 11.41 -24.63 -25.50
N TYR A 123 10.37 -25.36 -25.09
CA TYR A 123 10.35 -26.81 -25.23
C TYR A 123 9.09 -27.16 -26.00
N GLY A 124 9.23 -27.22 -27.33
CA GLY A 124 8.35 -28.04 -28.16
C GLY A 124 8.81 -29.51 -28.06
N PRO A 125 7.91 -30.49 -28.19
CA PRO A 125 8.30 -31.89 -28.13
C PRO A 125 9.12 -32.22 -29.37
N VAL A 126 10.35 -32.68 -29.16
CA VAL A 126 11.08 -33.46 -30.16
C VAL A 126 10.43 -34.83 -30.20
N HIS A 127 9.71 -35.09 -31.30
CA HIS A 127 9.25 -36.43 -31.67
C HIS A 127 10.41 -37.25 -32.23
#